data_AF-A0A7G9WJW7-F1
#
_entry.id   AF-A0A7G9WJW7-F1
#
_cell.length_a   1.000
_cell.length_b   1.000
_cell.length_c   1.000
_cell.angle_alpha   90.00
_cell.angle_beta   90.00
_cell.angle_gamma   90.00
#
_symmetry.space_group_name_H-M   'P 1'
#
loop_
_entity.id
_entity.type
_entity.pdbx_description
1 polymer ?
#
loop_
_entity_poly.entity_id
_entity_poly.type
_entity_poly.pdbx_seq_one_letter_code
_entity_poly.pdbx_strand_id
1 'polypeptide(L)'
;MNLTEWSKEVNKTAVEHGWHPDEKEPSFGEVVALCHSELSEALQAYREGQPMRYVDGHGKPDGIAVEMADCLIRILDWAGQNGVDMESIVKQKDIYNKSRPYRHGGKKL
;
A
#
# COMPACT_ATOMS: atom_id res chain seq x y z
N MET A 1 -12.19 -12.95 2.13
CA MET A 1 -11.76 -11.91 1.19
C MET A 1 -10.32 -12.17 0.77
N ASN A 2 -10.04 -12.23 -0.53
CA ASN A 2 -8.67 -12.27 -1.11
C ASN A 2 -8.19 -10.85 -1.47
N LEU A 3 -6.91 -10.68 -1.86
CA LEU A 3 -6.35 -9.36 -2.20
C LEU A 3 -7.12 -8.66 -3.32
N THR A 4 -7.56 -9.39 -4.34
CA THR A 4 -8.28 -8.81 -5.48
C THR A 4 -9.69 -8.35 -5.09
N GLU A 5 -10.37 -9.08 -4.21
CA GLU A 5 -11.64 -8.65 -3.59
C GLU A 5 -11.42 -7.43 -2.69
N TRP A 6 -10.33 -7.42 -1.92
CA TRP A 6 -10.01 -6.32 -1.03
C TRP A 6 -9.66 -5.03 -1.77
N SER A 7 -8.92 -5.12 -2.88
CA SER A 7 -8.65 -3.98 -3.78
C SER A 7 -9.95 -3.32 -4.26
N LYS A 8 -10.97 -4.12 -4.60
CA LYS A 8 -12.29 -3.59 -5.00
C LYS A 8 -13.00 -2.88 -3.85
N GLU A 9 -12.93 -3.42 -2.64
CA GLU A 9 -13.53 -2.81 -1.44
C GLU A 9 -12.84 -1.49 -1.06
N VAL A 10 -11.50 -1.47 -1.12
CA VAL A 10 -10.69 -0.26 -0.87
C VAL A 10 -11.03 0.82 -1.89
N ASN A 11 -11.04 0.47 -3.18
CA ASN A 11 -11.34 1.45 -4.23
C ASN A 11 -12.78 1.96 -4.14
N LYS A 12 -13.75 1.07 -3.89
CA LYS A 12 -15.13 1.47 -3.63
C LYS A 12 -15.21 2.50 -2.48
N THR A 13 -14.51 2.23 -1.38
CA THR A 13 -14.45 3.15 -0.24
C THR A 13 -13.86 4.50 -0.65
N ALA A 14 -12.76 4.52 -1.41
CA ALA A 14 -12.14 5.75 -1.89
C ALA A 14 -13.11 6.58 -2.77
N VAL A 15 -13.82 5.93 -3.69
CA VAL A 15 -14.83 6.57 -4.55
C VAL A 15 -15.99 7.13 -3.73
N GLU A 16 -16.56 6.35 -2.81
CA GLU A 16 -17.68 6.78 -1.95
C GLU A 16 -17.32 7.98 -1.05
N HIS A 17 -16.05 8.13 -0.69
CA HIS A 17 -15.55 9.27 0.10
C HIS A 17 -15.05 10.44 -0.76
N GLY A 18 -15.24 10.39 -2.09
CA GLY A 18 -14.95 11.50 -3.00
C GLY A 18 -13.47 11.70 -3.33
N TRP A 19 -12.61 10.70 -3.11
CA TRP A 19 -11.18 10.76 -3.45
C TRP A 19 -10.91 10.62 -4.97
N HIS A 20 -11.93 10.28 -5.74
CA HIS A 20 -11.94 10.23 -7.20
C HIS A 20 -13.02 11.19 -7.74
N PRO A 21 -12.91 12.51 -7.50
CA PRO A 21 -13.96 13.46 -7.84
C PRO A 21 -14.16 13.54 -9.36
N ASP A 22 -15.41 13.66 -9.78
CA ASP A 22 -15.81 13.84 -11.20
C ASP A 22 -15.35 12.70 -12.14
N GLU A 23 -15.27 11.46 -11.63
CA GLU A 23 -14.69 10.31 -12.35
C GLU A 23 -13.22 10.53 -12.77
N LYS A 24 -12.58 11.58 -12.26
CA LYS A 24 -11.18 11.87 -12.53
C LYS A 24 -10.32 11.05 -11.57
N GLU A 25 -10.02 9.87 -12.06
CA GLU A 25 -9.04 8.98 -11.46
C GLU A 25 -7.66 9.64 -11.31
N PRO A 26 -6.97 9.47 -10.16
CA PRO A 26 -5.59 9.86 -10.02
C PRO A 26 -4.74 9.23 -11.12
N SER A 27 -3.87 10.03 -11.73
CA SER A 27 -2.85 9.51 -12.61
C SER A 27 -1.93 8.55 -11.86
N PHE A 28 -1.31 7.61 -12.58
CA PHE A 28 -0.34 6.70 -11.96
C PHE A 28 0.81 7.46 -11.25
N GLY A 29 1.19 8.64 -11.75
CA GLY A 29 2.19 9.49 -11.09
C GLY A 29 1.71 10.02 -9.73
N GLU A 30 0.44 10.40 -9.61
CA GLU A 30 -0.17 10.83 -8.34
C GLU A 30 -0.27 9.66 -7.35
N VAL A 31 -0.65 8.46 -7.82
CA VAL A 31 -0.64 7.24 -6.99
C VAL A 31 0.76 6.98 -6.42
N VAL A 32 1.80 7.05 -7.25
CA VAL A 32 3.19 6.86 -6.80
C VAL A 32 3.60 7.93 -5.78
N ALA A 33 3.22 9.19 -6.00
CA ALA A 33 3.51 10.27 -5.06
C ALA A 33 2.81 10.07 -3.70
N LEU A 34 1.56 9.60 -3.69
CA LEU A 34 0.84 9.23 -2.46
C LEU A 34 1.53 8.07 -1.75
N CYS A 35 1.96 7.01 -2.46
CA CYS A 35 2.72 5.93 -1.83
C CYS A 35 4.02 6.45 -1.18
N HIS A 36 4.70 7.41 -1.79
CA HIS A 36 5.89 8.04 -1.21
C HIS A 36 5.59 8.87 0.04
N SER A 37 4.42 9.52 0.13
CA SER A 37 4.04 10.24 1.35
C SER A 37 3.84 9.27 2.51
N GLU A 38 3.10 8.17 2.32
CA GLU A 38 2.88 7.18 3.39
C GLU A 38 4.21 6.56 3.89
N LEU A 39 5.14 6.28 2.97
CA LEU A 39 6.49 5.80 3.36
C LEU A 39 7.32 6.87 4.09
N SER A 40 7.09 8.14 3.78
CA SER A 40 7.74 9.24 4.49
C SER A 40 7.18 9.42 5.89
N GLU A 41 5.88 9.20 6.08
CA GLU A 41 5.21 9.16 7.40
C GLU A 41 5.73 7.98 8.23
N ALA A 42 5.86 6.78 7.64
CA ALA A 42 6.48 5.64 8.30
C ALA A 42 7.93 5.92 8.76
N LEU A 43 8.72 6.61 7.92
CA LEU A 43 10.08 7.03 8.26
C LEU A 43 10.11 8.09 9.36
N GLN A 44 9.15 9.02 9.36
CA GLN A 44 9.01 10.01 10.42
C GLN A 44 8.66 9.34 11.75
N ALA A 45 7.66 8.47 11.79
CA ALA A 45 7.27 7.71 12.97
C ALA A 45 8.46 6.93 13.56
N TYR A 46 9.27 6.30 12.70
CA TYR A 46 10.50 5.63 13.13
C TYR A 46 11.52 6.58 13.76
N ARG A 47 11.75 7.75 13.15
CA ARG A 47 12.70 8.76 13.67
C ARG A 47 12.27 9.35 15.00
N GLU A 48 10.97 9.46 15.22
CA GLU A 48 10.37 9.94 16.47
C GLU A 48 10.31 8.86 17.55
N GLY A 49 10.72 7.63 17.25
CA GLY A 49 10.68 6.51 18.20
C GLY A 49 9.27 6.04 18.52
N GLN A 50 8.32 6.27 17.61
CA GLN A 50 6.94 5.80 17.76
C GLN A 50 6.87 4.27 17.70
N PRO A 51 5.88 3.64 18.36
CA PRO A 51 5.71 2.20 18.30
C PRO A 51 5.26 1.73 16.90
N MET A 52 5.36 0.43 16.65
CA MET A 52 4.88 -0.18 15.40
C MET A 52 3.38 0.09 15.18
N ARG A 53 2.60 0.11 16.25
CA ARG A 53 1.17 0.37 16.22
C ARG A 53 0.71 0.94 17.56
N TYR A 54 -0.14 1.96 17.51
CA TYR A 54 -0.91 2.48 18.62
C TYR A 54 -2.27 3.01 18.12
N VAL A 55 -3.07 3.53 19.04
CA VAL A 55 -4.31 4.25 18.73
C VAL A 55 -4.19 5.62 19.36
N ASP A 56 -4.42 6.67 18.58
CA ASP A 56 -4.28 8.05 19.04
C ASP A 56 -5.43 8.49 19.96
N GLY A 57 -5.41 9.76 20.39
CA GLY A 57 -6.46 10.34 21.24
C GLY A 57 -7.85 10.43 20.59
N HIS A 58 -7.96 10.17 19.28
CA HIS A 58 -9.19 10.22 18.50
C HIS A 58 -9.69 8.82 18.11
N GLY A 59 -8.98 7.76 18.49
CA GLY A 59 -9.33 6.39 18.10
C GLY A 59 -8.78 5.97 16.74
N LYS A 60 -7.93 6.79 16.09
CA LYS A 60 -7.28 6.46 14.81
C LYS A 60 -6.11 5.49 15.08
N PRO A 61 -6.01 4.35 14.38
CA PRO A 61 -4.78 3.56 14.40
C PRO A 61 -3.64 4.36 13.78
N ASP A 62 -2.45 4.25 14.36
CA ASP A 62 -1.26 5.01 13.95
C ASP A 62 0.03 4.23 14.30
N GLY A 63 1.19 4.67 13.81
CA GLY A 63 2.50 4.09 14.06
C GLY A 63 3.15 3.48 12.82
N ILE A 64 4.41 3.06 12.95
CA ILE A 64 5.28 2.69 11.81
C ILE A 64 4.63 1.65 10.88
N ALA A 65 4.02 0.60 11.44
CA ALA A 65 3.40 -0.45 10.65
C ALA A 65 2.02 -0.06 10.09
N VAL A 66 1.36 0.93 10.68
CA VAL A 66 0.10 1.48 10.15
C VAL A 66 0.38 2.30 8.90
N GLU A 67 1.40 3.17 8.92
CA GLU A 67 1.80 3.93 7.73
C GLU A 67 2.28 3.04 6.58
N MET A 68 2.94 1.92 6.89
CA MET A 68 3.26 0.88 5.90
C MET A 68 2.00 0.22 5.32
N ALA A 69 0.96 0.04 6.15
CA ALA A 69 -0.32 -0.49 5.71
C ALA A 69 -1.09 0.55 4.87
N ASP A 70 -0.99 1.84 5.18
CA ASP A 70 -1.58 2.91 4.37
C ASP A 70 -0.95 2.95 2.98
N CYS A 71 0.37 2.77 2.87
CA CYS A 71 1.04 2.59 1.57
C CYS A 71 0.49 1.38 0.79
N LEU A 72 0.27 0.24 1.47
CA LEU A 72 -0.34 -0.94 0.86
C LEU A 72 -1.76 -0.63 0.37
N ILE A 73 -2.56 0.09 1.16
CA ILE A 73 -3.93 0.49 0.81
C ILE A 73 -3.93 1.40 -0.43
N ARG A 74 -2.97 2.33 -0.58
CA ARG A 74 -2.82 3.13 -1.82
C ARG A 74 -2.60 2.25 -3.05
N ILE A 75 -1.77 1.21 -2.92
CA ILE A 75 -1.52 0.25 -4.01
C ILE A 75 -2.80 -0.57 -4.31
N LEU A 76 -3.54 -0.95 -3.27
CA LEU A 76 -4.78 -1.71 -3.43
C LEU A 76 -5.91 -0.87 -4.03
N ASP A 77 -6.02 0.43 -3.70
CA ASP A 77 -6.95 1.37 -4.34
C ASP A 77 -6.68 1.44 -5.84
N TRP A 78 -5.42 1.72 -6.23
CA TRP A 78 -5.00 1.73 -7.64
C TRP A 78 -5.28 0.40 -8.34
N ALA A 79 -5.03 -0.73 -7.66
CA ALA A 79 -5.32 -2.05 -8.22
C ALA A 79 -6.83 -2.26 -8.44
N GLY A 80 -7.67 -1.82 -7.51
CA GLY A 80 -9.12 -1.89 -7.59
C GLY A 80 -9.65 -1.06 -8.76
N GLN A 81 -9.19 0.19 -8.85
CA GLN A 81 -9.49 1.13 -9.93
C GLN A 81 -9.14 0.53 -11.31
N ASN A 82 -7.97 -0.10 -11.43
CA ASN A 82 -7.46 -0.60 -12.71
C ASN A 82 -7.85 -2.07 -13.01
N GLY A 83 -8.69 -2.68 -12.17
CA GLY A 83 -9.11 -4.08 -12.35
C GLY A 83 -7.96 -5.11 -12.28
N VAL A 84 -6.90 -4.79 -11.52
CA VAL A 84 -5.69 -5.61 -11.41
C VAL A 84 -5.94 -6.79 -10.48
N ASP A 85 -5.64 -8.00 -10.95
CA ASP A 85 -5.65 -9.22 -10.13
C ASP A 85 -4.39 -9.30 -9.24
N MET A 86 -4.38 -8.49 -8.18
CA MET A 86 -3.22 -8.34 -7.31
C MET A 86 -2.87 -9.66 -6.59
N GLU A 87 -3.87 -10.46 -6.23
CA GLU A 87 -3.66 -11.79 -5.61
C GLU A 87 -2.81 -12.69 -6.51
N SER A 88 -3.18 -12.80 -7.79
CA SER A 88 -2.46 -13.63 -8.76
C SER A 88 -1.03 -13.11 -9.01
N ILE A 89 -0.88 -11.79 -9.18
CA ILE A 89 0.42 -11.16 -9.40
C ILE A 89 1.36 -11.39 -8.21
N VAL A 90 0.89 -11.19 -6.98
CA VAL A 90 1.68 -11.40 -5.76
C VAL A 90 2.09 -12.86 -5.64
N LYS A 91 1.16 -13.81 -5.85
CA LYS A 91 1.45 -15.25 -5.83
C LYS A 91 2.50 -15.64 -6.87
N GLN A 92 2.32 -15.19 -8.12
CA GLN A 92 3.28 -15.46 -9.19
C GLN A 92 4.66 -14.87 -8.85
N LYS A 93 4.71 -13.64 -8.33
CA LYS A 93 5.96 -12.98 -7.94
C LYS A 93 6.65 -13.69 -6.79
N ASP A 94 5.90 -14.18 -5.80
CA ASP A 94 6.41 -14.93 -4.65
C ASP A 94 7.00 -16.28 -5.08
N ILE A 95 6.28 -17.04 -5.93
CA ILE A 95 6.79 -18.28 -6.53
C ILE A 95 8.11 -18.03 -7.26
N TYR A 96 8.17 -16.98 -8.08
CA TYR A 96 9.40 -16.60 -8.77
C TYR A 96 10.50 -16.14 -7.80
N ASN A 97 10.17 -15.46 -6.70
CA ASN A 97 11.18 -15.04 -5.71
C ASN A 97 11.80 -16.25 -4.99
N LYS A 98 11.01 -17.30 -4.73
CA LYS A 98 11.47 -18.56 -4.11
C LYS A 98 12.43 -19.35 -4.99
N SER A 99 12.35 -19.20 -6.32
CA SER A 99 13.28 -19.87 -7.24
C SER A 99 14.63 -19.17 -7.36
N ARG A 100 14.81 -17.98 -6.77
CA ARG A 100 16.05 -17.21 -6.89
C ARG A 100 17.14 -17.79 -5.99
N PRO A 101 18.41 -17.81 -6.46
CA PRO A 101 19.52 -18.17 -5.60
C PRO A 101 19.71 -17.15 -4.48
N TYR A 102 20.35 -17.57 -3.39
CA TYR A 102 20.67 -16.69 -2.28
C TYR A 102 21.42 -15.44 -2.76
N ARG A 103 20.91 -14.25 -2.42
CA ARG A 103 21.45 -12.94 -2.83
C ARG A 103 21.65 -12.79 -4.34
N HIS A 104 20.69 -13.23 -5.15
CA HIS A 104 20.67 -12.96 -6.58
C HIS A 104 20.82 -11.45 -6.88
N GLY A 105 21.51 -11.10 -7.96
CA GLY A 105 21.70 -9.69 -8.37
C GLY A 105 22.89 -8.96 -7.71
N GLY A 106 23.79 -9.67 -7.02
CA GLY A 106 25.12 -9.15 -6.67
C GLY A 106 25.13 -7.99 -5.67
N LYS A 107 24.05 -7.79 -4.91
CA LYS A 107 23.99 -6.75 -3.86
C LYS A 107 24.95 -7.12 -2.73
N LYS A 108 26.13 -6.48 -2.73
CA LYS A 108 27.04 -6.46 -1.57
C LYS A 108 26.36 -5.70 -0.43
N LEU A 109 26.58 -6.16 0.80
CA LEU A 109 26.15 -5.47 2.01
C LEU A 109 26.76 -4.07 2.08
#